data_AF-A0A4Q5LDH1-F1
#
_entry.id   AF-A0A4Q5LDH1-F1
#
_cell.length_a   1.000
_cell.length_b   1.000
_cell.length_c   1.000
_cell.angle_alpha   90.00
_cell.angle_beta   90.00
_cell.angle_gamma   90.00
#
_symmetry.space_group_name_H-M   'P 1'
#
loop_
_entity.id
_entity.type
_entity.pdbx_description
1 polymer ?
#
loop_
_entity_poly.entity_id
_entity_poly.type
_entity_poly.pdbx_seq_one_letter_code
_entity_poly.pdbx_strand_id
1 'polypeptide(L)'
;MIVNLTNAGWQIIYQQAHALLAAQLAWHWEPFGPADRWVSILAAIAQHDDEQPTWDGHYGLTPAGAPADFSLQEFSLEQARGVMKAARFQGRWRCLLTSLHLSTLYEPLRGQNPATDAFLDEQRASQQAWRRQLKVSKPEAQRAYDLMHWCDRLSLILCRQELPEMSRALEIYTGADGQRYDVRRPAPDGPLTVTPWPFKAQQFTLSVEASLLAQLQFKDDTELAAALREAPIETLNWEVAKL
;
A
#
# COMPACT_ATOMS: atom_id res chain seq x y z
N MET A 1 4.47 -9.36 -3.98
CA MET A 1 3.09 -9.83 -3.65
C MET A 1 3.01 -10.09 -2.15
N ILE A 2 1.81 -10.09 -1.58
CA ILE A 2 1.55 -10.49 -0.19
C ILE A 2 1.21 -11.97 -0.18
N VAL A 3 1.89 -12.75 0.65
CA VAL A 3 1.77 -14.22 0.70
C VAL A 3 1.35 -14.66 2.09
N ASN A 4 0.12 -15.18 2.21
CA ASN A 4 -0.40 -15.74 3.44
C ASN A 4 -0.45 -17.27 3.34
N LEU A 5 0.08 -17.97 4.34
CA LEU A 5 -0.11 -19.42 4.48
C LEU A 5 -1.51 -19.71 5.01
N THR A 6 -2.19 -20.68 4.40
CA THR A 6 -3.52 -21.16 4.80
C THR A 6 -3.51 -22.68 4.94
N ASN A 7 -4.58 -23.25 5.47
CA ASN A 7 -4.73 -24.71 5.54
C ASN A 7 -4.83 -25.38 4.15
N ALA A 8 -5.21 -24.62 3.12
CA ALA A 8 -5.38 -25.13 1.76
C ALA A 8 -4.15 -24.90 0.87
N GLY A 9 -3.12 -24.20 1.37
CA GLY A 9 -1.95 -23.79 0.60
C GLY A 9 -1.69 -22.29 0.77
N TRP A 10 -1.50 -21.55 -0.32
CA TRP A 10 -1.21 -20.11 -0.29
C TRP A 10 -2.41 -19.26 -0.67
N GLN A 11 -2.60 -18.15 0.02
CA GLN A 11 -3.43 -17.03 -0.42
C GLN A 11 -2.51 -15.88 -0.84
N ILE A 12 -2.64 -15.46 -2.10
CA ILE A 12 -1.77 -14.48 -2.73
C ILE A 12 -2.56 -13.22 -3.06
N ILE A 13 -2.09 -12.07 -2.58
CA ILE A 13 -2.65 -10.76 -2.91
C ILE A 13 -1.58 -9.94 -3.62
N TYR A 14 -1.88 -9.43 -4.82
CA TYR A 14 -0.95 -8.57 -5.55
C TYR A 14 -0.77 -7.23 -4.83
N GLN A 15 0.41 -6.61 -4.97
CA GLN A 15 0.66 -5.31 -4.33
C GLN A 15 -0.27 -4.23 -4.90
N GLN A 16 -0.55 -4.29 -6.19
CA GLN A 16 -1.53 -3.44 -6.85
C GLN A 16 -2.95 -3.64 -6.29
N ALA A 17 -3.29 -4.86 -5.87
CA ALA A 17 -4.58 -5.15 -5.27
C ALA A 17 -4.70 -4.55 -3.85
N HIS A 18 -3.61 -4.58 -3.04
CA HIS A 18 -3.60 -3.84 -1.78
C HIS A 18 -3.68 -2.33 -2.00
N ALA A 19 -3.00 -1.80 -3.03
CA ALA A 19 -3.06 -0.37 -3.34
C ALA A 19 -4.48 0.06 -3.71
N LEU A 20 -5.23 -0.79 -4.41
CA LEU A 20 -6.66 -0.57 -4.67
C LEU A 20 -7.52 -0.63 -3.40
N LEU A 21 -7.22 -1.54 -2.46
CA LEU A 21 -7.85 -1.58 -1.14
C LEU A 21 -7.55 -0.30 -0.33
N ALA A 22 -6.32 0.21 -0.39
CA ALA A 22 -5.95 1.50 0.20
C ALA A 22 -6.76 2.65 -0.39
N ALA A 23 -7.05 2.61 -1.71
CA ALA A 23 -7.90 3.61 -2.35
C ALA A 23 -9.37 3.52 -1.92
N GLN A 24 -9.90 2.31 -1.67
CA GLN A 24 -11.23 2.14 -1.07
C GLN A 24 -11.31 2.79 0.32
N LEU A 25 -10.29 2.59 1.15
CA LEU A 25 -10.18 3.26 2.45
C LEU A 25 -10.20 4.78 2.31
N ALA A 26 -9.40 5.32 1.39
CA ALA A 26 -9.36 6.76 1.12
C ALA A 26 -10.70 7.29 0.61
N TRP A 27 -11.42 6.52 -0.21
CA TRP A 27 -12.75 6.89 -0.72
C TRP A 27 -13.78 7.12 0.39
N HIS A 28 -13.72 6.34 1.48
CA HIS A 28 -14.63 6.49 2.62
C HIS A 28 -14.22 7.59 3.60
N TRP A 29 -13.00 8.10 3.49
CA TRP A 29 -12.50 9.21 4.29
C TRP A 29 -13.27 10.50 3.99
N GLU A 30 -13.43 11.39 4.98
CA GLU A 30 -14.04 12.70 4.73
C GLU A 30 -13.18 13.53 3.76
N PRO A 31 -13.64 13.81 2.52
CA PRO A 31 -12.80 14.45 1.51
C PRO A 31 -12.34 15.83 1.94
N PHE A 32 -11.13 16.21 1.54
CA PHE A 32 -10.61 17.53 1.85
C PHE A 32 -9.87 18.18 0.69
N GLY A 33 -9.87 19.52 0.72
CA GLY A 33 -9.33 20.33 -0.35
C GLY A 33 -10.20 20.32 -1.61
N PRO A 34 -9.68 20.89 -2.71
CA PRO A 34 -10.35 20.89 -4.01
C PRO A 34 -10.59 19.48 -4.59
N ALA A 35 -11.68 19.31 -5.34
CA ALA A 35 -12.09 18.01 -5.89
C ALA A 35 -11.07 17.39 -6.86
N ASP A 36 -10.39 18.20 -7.67
CA ASP A 36 -9.32 17.76 -8.57
C ASP A 36 -8.11 17.19 -7.79
N ARG A 37 -7.75 17.82 -6.66
CA ARG A 37 -6.70 17.32 -5.76
C ARG A 37 -7.14 16.04 -5.06
N TRP A 38 -8.40 15.94 -4.67
CA TRP A 38 -8.95 14.72 -4.06
C TRP A 38 -8.85 13.53 -5.02
N VAL A 39 -9.28 13.68 -6.27
CA VAL A 39 -9.15 12.64 -7.30
C VAL A 39 -7.69 12.24 -7.50
N SER A 40 -6.78 13.20 -7.49
CA SER A 40 -5.34 12.93 -7.63
C SER A 40 -4.72 12.27 -6.38
N ILE A 41 -5.25 12.50 -5.17
CA ILE A 41 -4.86 11.74 -3.96
C ILE A 41 -5.29 10.28 -4.11
N LEU A 42 -6.55 10.04 -4.51
CA LEU A 42 -7.04 8.68 -4.75
C LEU A 42 -6.20 7.95 -5.80
N ALA A 43 -5.82 8.63 -6.89
CA ALA A 43 -4.93 8.08 -7.91
C ALA A 43 -3.50 7.83 -7.39
N ALA A 44 -2.97 8.68 -6.52
CA ALA A 44 -1.67 8.43 -5.89
C ALA A 44 -1.71 7.18 -5.00
N ILE A 45 -2.78 7.02 -4.21
CA ILE A 45 -2.99 5.87 -3.32
C ILE A 45 -3.24 4.59 -4.12
N ALA A 46 -4.09 4.61 -5.15
CA ALA A 46 -4.44 3.41 -5.92
C ALA A 46 -3.25 2.80 -6.69
N GLN A 47 -2.18 3.57 -6.87
CA GLN A 47 -1.10 3.26 -7.82
C GLN A 47 0.29 3.45 -7.20
N HIS A 48 0.39 3.45 -5.87
CA HIS A 48 1.65 3.70 -5.16
C HIS A 48 2.64 2.54 -5.29
N ASP A 49 2.11 1.33 -5.39
CA ASP A 49 2.84 0.08 -5.57
C ASP A 49 2.65 -0.54 -6.97
N ASP A 50 2.39 0.30 -7.98
CA ASP A 50 2.46 -0.13 -9.38
C ASP A 50 3.91 -0.41 -9.82
N GLU A 51 4.11 -0.71 -11.11
CA GLU A 51 5.45 -0.86 -11.72
C GLU A 51 6.32 -1.92 -11.02
N GLN A 52 5.67 -2.93 -10.43
CA GLN A 52 6.31 -4.07 -9.78
C GLN A 52 7.26 -4.77 -10.76
N PRO A 53 8.41 -5.29 -10.29
CA PRO A 53 9.34 -6.05 -11.12
C PRO A 53 8.66 -7.21 -11.85
N THR A 54 9.22 -7.56 -13.02
CA THR A 54 8.86 -8.78 -13.72
C THR A 54 9.21 -10.01 -12.88
N TRP A 55 8.44 -11.08 -13.04
CA TRP A 55 8.69 -12.34 -12.35
C TRP A 55 9.61 -13.19 -13.21
N ASP A 56 10.87 -12.80 -13.25
CA ASP A 56 11.94 -13.52 -13.89
C ASP A 56 13.09 -13.77 -12.91
N GLY A 57 13.83 -14.86 -13.13
CA GLY A 57 15.04 -15.14 -12.36
C GLY A 57 14.83 -15.58 -10.90
N HIS A 58 13.69 -16.18 -10.55
CA HIS A 58 13.28 -16.59 -9.19
C HIS A 58 12.91 -15.42 -8.26
N TYR A 59 12.48 -14.29 -8.81
CA TYR A 59 12.00 -13.16 -8.01
C TYR A 59 10.73 -13.51 -7.21
N GLY A 60 9.83 -14.28 -7.81
CA GLY A 60 8.55 -14.65 -7.21
C GLY A 60 8.64 -15.77 -6.17
N LEU A 61 9.83 -16.35 -5.97
CA LEU A 61 10.02 -17.55 -5.16
C LEU A 61 11.13 -17.40 -4.13
N THR A 62 10.94 -18.03 -2.98
CA THR A 62 12.01 -18.26 -2.01
C THR A 62 12.98 -19.33 -2.53
N PRO A 63 14.19 -19.49 -1.95
CA PRO A 63 15.10 -20.57 -2.33
C PRO A 63 14.53 -21.99 -2.18
N ALA A 64 13.49 -22.15 -1.35
CA ALA A 64 12.78 -23.42 -1.15
C ALA A 64 11.64 -23.66 -2.16
N GLY A 65 11.42 -22.74 -3.11
CA GLY A 65 10.36 -22.82 -4.11
C GLY A 65 8.98 -22.39 -3.62
N ALA A 66 8.82 -21.87 -2.40
CA ALA A 66 7.56 -21.27 -1.96
C ALA A 66 7.40 -19.85 -2.55
N PRO A 67 6.17 -19.37 -2.81
CA PRO A 67 5.92 -17.97 -3.18
C PRO A 67 6.58 -17.00 -2.20
N ALA A 68 7.33 -16.02 -2.71
CA ALA A 68 8.03 -15.05 -1.89
C ALA A 68 7.12 -13.87 -1.51
N ASP A 69 6.98 -13.61 -0.21
CA ASP A 69 6.35 -12.38 0.29
C ASP A 69 7.22 -11.16 -0.07
N PHE A 70 6.57 -10.03 -0.36
CA PHE A 70 7.26 -8.79 -0.70
C PHE A 70 8.22 -8.33 0.39
N SER A 71 7.95 -8.65 1.67
CA SER A 71 8.84 -8.29 2.78
C SER A 71 10.18 -9.03 2.76
N LEU A 72 10.31 -10.09 1.95
CA LEU A 72 11.57 -10.81 1.74
C LEU A 72 12.40 -10.24 0.58
N GLN A 73 11.83 -9.29 -0.17
CA GLN A 73 12.47 -8.70 -1.34
C GLN A 73 13.24 -7.44 -0.96
N GLU A 74 14.35 -7.20 -1.66
CA GLU A 74 15.05 -5.93 -1.57
C GLU A 74 14.26 -4.81 -2.28
N PHE A 75 14.45 -3.58 -1.81
CA PHE A 75 13.87 -2.42 -2.47
C PHE A 75 14.41 -2.26 -3.90
N SER A 76 13.52 -2.14 -4.88
CA SER A 76 13.88 -1.98 -6.30
C SER A 76 13.90 -0.51 -6.71
N LEU A 77 15.09 0.08 -6.88
CA LEU A 77 15.20 1.45 -7.43
C LEU A 77 14.61 1.56 -8.85
N GLU A 78 14.62 0.47 -9.61
CA GLU A 78 13.97 0.42 -10.93
C GLU A 78 12.46 0.64 -10.79
N GLN A 79 11.81 -0.11 -9.91
CA GLN A 79 10.39 0.09 -9.60
C GLN A 79 10.13 1.52 -9.13
N ALA A 80 10.88 2.02 -8.15
CA ALA A 80 10.68 3.37 -7.62
C ALA A 80 10.74 4.44 -8.73
N ARG A 81 11.69 4.30 -9.67
CA ARG A 81 11.79 5.16 -10.86
C ARG A 81 10.63 4.93 -11.83
N GLY A 82 10.18 3.69 -11.99
CA GLY A 82 8.98 3.31 -12.75
C GLY A 82 7.73 4.03 -12.23
N VAL A 83 7.43 3.90 -10.93
CA VAL A 83 6.26 4.53 -10.31
C VAL A 83 6.32 6.05 -10.46
N MET A 84 7.49 6.67 -10.25
CA MET A 84 7.68 8.11 -10.50
C MET A 84 7.46 8.50 -11.97
N LYS A 85 7.96 7.67 -12.90
CA LYS A 85 7.75 7.87 -14.34
C LYS A 85 6.28 7.74 -14.72
N ALA A 86 5.53 6.81 -14.14
CA ALA A 86 4.09 6.69 -14.34
C ALA A 86 3.35 7.91 -13.77
N ALA A 87 3.72 8.37 -12.56
CA ALA A 87 3.11 9.52 -11.88
C ALA A 87 3.15 10.81 -12.70
N ARG A 88 4.21 11.02 -13.49
CA ARG A 88 4.36 12.23 -14.31
C ARG A 88 3.23 12.45 -15.31
N PHE A 89 2.58 11.38 -15.76
CA PHE A 89 1.52 11.45 -16.76
C PHE A 89 0.16 11.83 -16.19
N GLN A 90 0.02 11.88 -14.85
CA GLN A 90 -1.22 12.27 -14.15
C GLN A 90 -1.08 13.57 -13.35
N GLY A 91 0.07 14.26 -13.48
CA GLY A 91 0.25 15.61 -12.98
C GLY A 91 1.07 15.71 -11.69
N ARG A 92 1.51 16.94 -11.40
CA ARG A 92 2.51 17.24 -10.36
C ARG A 92 2.04 16.93 -8.94
N TRP A 93 0.74 16.99 -8.67
CA TRP A 93 0.22 16.67 -7.35
C TRP A 93 0.36 15.16 -7.05
N ARG A 94 0.02 14.29 -8.02
CA ARG A 94 0.33 12.86 -7.92
C ARG A 94 1.83 12.63 -7.75
N CYS A 95 2.67 13.24 -8.59
CA CYS A 95 4.14 13.13 -8.46
C CYS A 95 4.65 13.52 -7.07
N LEU A 96 4.11 14.59 -6.49
CA LEU A 96 4.51 15.05 -5.16
C LEU A 96 4.21 13.99 -4.09
N LEU A 97 3.01 13.42 -4.10
CA LEU A 97 2.60 12.40 -3.13
C LEU A 97 3.41 11.10 -3.31
N THR A 98 3.56 10.64 -4.55
CA THR A 98 4.40 9.47 -4.88
C THR A 98 5.85 9.69 -4.42
N SER A 99 6.41 10.88 -4.65
CA SER A 99 7.78 11.20 -4.24
C SER A 99 7.95 11.25 -2.72
N LEU A 100 6.95 11.77 -2.00
CA LEU A 100 6.94 11.74 -0.53
C LEU A 100 6.91 10.29 -0.02
N HIS A 101 6.06 9.46 -0.61
CA HIS A 101 5.96 8.04 -0.27
C HIS A 101 7.26 7.29 -0.49
N LEU A 102 7.83 7.37 -1.70
CA LEU A 102 9.10 6.74 -2.01
C LEU A 102 10.24 7.30 -1.17
N SER A 103 10.21 8.59 -0.82
CA SER A 103 11.20 9.12 0.13
C SER A 103 11.07 8.48 1.49
N THR A 104 9.87 8.33 2.05
CA THR A 104 9.66 7.65 3.34
C THR A 104 10.17 6.21 3.32
N LEU A 105 9.89 5.45 2.26
CA LEU A 105 10.31 4.06 2.13
C LEU A 105 11.84 3.91 2.01
N TYR A 106 12.49 4.79 1.24
CA TYR A 106 13.91 4.67 0.91
C TYR A 106 14.82 5.45 1.86
N GLU A 107 14.33 6.41 2.64
CA GLU A 107 15.17 7.21 3.55
C GLU A 107 15.97 6.35 4.57
N PRO A 108 15.42 5.26 5.15
CA PRO A 108 16.20 4.35 6.00
C PRO A 108 17.42 3.71 5.30
N LEU A 109 17.42 3.69 3.96
CA LEU A 109 18.50 3.14 3.13
C LEU A 109 19.57 4.18 2.76
N ARG A 110 19.40 5.44 3.16
CA ARG A 110 20.38 6.50 2.86
C ARG A 110 21.76 6.15 3.42
N GLY A 111 22.79 6.41 2.63
CA GLY A 111 24.20 6.14 2.94
C GLY A 111 24.64 4.70 2.66
N GLN A 112 23.71 3.79 2.33
CA GLN A 112 24.05 2.40 2.02
C GLN A 112 24.57 2.22 0.58
N ASN A 113 24.10 3.03 -0.37
CA ASN A 113 24.52 3.00 -1.77
C ASN A 113 24.34 4.38 -2.44
N PRO A 114 25.34 4.90 -3.19
CA PRO A 114 25.24 6.18 -3.89
C PRO A 114 24.03 6.36 -4.82
N ALA A 115 23.54 5.30 -5.45
CA ALA A 115 22.38 5.40 -6.35
C ALA A 115 21.08 5.72 -5.58
N THR A 116 20.92 5.17 -4.37
CA THR A 116 19.78 5.46 -3.48
C THR A 116 19.85 6.89 -2.97
N ASP A 117 21.05 7.35 -2.58
CA ASP A 117 21.26 8.72 -2.11
C ASP A 117 20.92 9.74 -3.20
N ALA A 118 21.41 9.50 -4.41
CA ALA A 118 21.11 10.34 -5.57
C ALA A 118 19.60 10.36 -5.89
N PHE A 119 18.92 9.22 -5.80
CA PHE A 119 17.47 9.14 -5.98
C PHE A 119 16.72 9.96 -4.92
N LEU A 120 17.07 9.82 -3.65
CA LEU A 120 16.43 10.58 -2.56
C LEU A 120 16.69 12.09 -2.67
N ASP A 121 17.88 12.50 -3.11
CA ASP A 121 18.20 13.92 -3.35
C ASP A 121 17.39 14.49 -4.52
N GLU A 122 17.24 13.71 -5.60
CA GLU A 122 16.34 14.03 -6.73
C GLU A 122 14.89 14.19 -6.25
N GLN A 123 14.40 13.29 -5.39
CA GLN A 123 13.05 13.36 -4.83
C GLN A 123 12.86 14.62 -3.99
N ARG A 124 13.79 14.94 -3.08
CA ARG A 124 13.74 16.14 -2.24
C ARG A 124 13.72 17.42 -3.06
N ALA A 125 14.56 17.52 -4.10
CA ALA A 125 14.57 18.66 -5.01
C ALA A 125 13.24 18.80 -5.76
N SER A 126 12.72 17.69 -6.28
CA SER A 126 11.46 17.64 -7.02
C SER A 126 10.26 18.04 -6.15
N GLN A 127 10.20 17.55 -4.90
CA GLN A 127 9.17 17.94 -3.93
C GLN A 127 9.16 19.45 -3.65
N GLN A 128 10.34 20.07 -3.53
CA GLN A 128 10.44 21.53 -3.36
C GLN A 128 9.94 22.27 -4.60
N ALA A 129 10.33 21.82 -5.80
CA ALA A 129 9.90 22.43 -7.05
C ALA A 129 8.39 22.31 -7.27
N TRP A 130 7.81 21.11 -7.09
CA TRP A 130 6.37 20.89 -7.28
C TRP A 130 5.53 21.63 -6.26
N ARG A 131 5.92 21.69 -4.99
CA ARG A 131 5.21 22.50 -3.99
C ARG A 131 5.14 23.98 -4.39
N ARG A 132 6.24 24.55 -4.88
CA ARG A 132 6.26 25.93 -5.38
C ARG A 132 5.34 26.11 -6.59
N GLN A 133 5.41 25.20 -7.57
CA GLN A 133 4.60 25.26 -8.79
C GLN A 133 3.10 25.08 -8.52
N LEU A 134 2.74 24.22 -7.57
CA LEU A 134 1.37 23.96 -7.15
C LEU A 134 0.84 25.00 -6.15
N LYS A 135 1.72 25.87 -5.62
CA LYS A 135 1.44 26.82 -4.55
C LYS A 135 0.85 26.14 -3.31
N VAL A 136 1.47 25.03 -2.90
CA VAL A 136 1.06 24.23 -1.74
C VAL A 136 2.15 24.31 -0.67
N SER A 137 1.74 24.54 0.58
CA SER A 137 2.62 24.58 1.73
C SER A 137 3.15 23.19 2.10
N LYS A 138 4.20 23.13 2.93
CA LYS A 138 4.69 21.83 3.46
C LYS A 138 3.60 21.10 4.27
N PRO A 139 2.86 21.76 5.20
CA PRO A 139 1.82 21.08 5.97
C PRO A 139 0.66 20.56 5.13
N GLU A 140 0.24 21.30 4.09
CA GLU A 140 -0.82 20.82 3.18
C GLU A 140 -0.40 19.57 2.39
N ALA A 141 0.84 19.55 1.88
CA ALA A 141 1.39 18.37 1.21
C ALA A 141 1.53 17.18 2.17
N GLN A 142 2.00 17.45 3.39
CA GLN A 142 2.13 16.44 4.44
C GLN A 142 0.77 15.85 4.82
N ARG A 143 -0.27 16.66 5.01
CA ARG A 143 -1.61 16.17 5.34
C ARG A 143 -2.18 15.21 4.28
N ALA A 144 -1.95 15.52 3.00
CA ALA A 144 -2.37 14.64 1.92
C ALA A 144 -1.56 13.33 1.89
N TYR A 145 -0.27 13.41 2.20
CA TYR A 145 0.58 12.22 2.32
C TYR A 145 0.28 11.38 3.56
N ASP A 146 -0.05 11.99 4.70
CA ASP A 146 -0.44 11.31 5.92
C ASP A 146 -1.66 10.41 5.68
N LEU A 147 -2.64 10.87 4.89
CA LEU A 147 -3.76 10.03 4.44
C LEU A 147 -3.28 8.85 3.60
N MET A 148 -2.41 9.09 2.61
CA MET A 148 -1.87 8.05 1.75
C MET A 148 -1.14 6.97 2.57
N HIS A 149 -0.26 7.37 3.47
CA HIS A 149 0.50 6.46 4.32
C HIS A 149 -0.42 5.71 5.30
N TRP A 150 -1.45 6.39 5.84
CA TRP A 150 -2.46 5.75 6.68
C TRP A 150 -3.23 4.67 5.91
N CYS A 151 -3.65 4.96 4.67
CA CYS A 151 -4.38 4.04 3.81
C CYS A 151 -3.53 2.84 3.41
N ASP A 152 -2.30 3.07 3.00
CA ASP A 152 -1.31 2.02 2.71
C ASP A 152 -1.15 1.10 3.93
N ARG A 153 -0.82 1.66 5.10
CA ARG A 153 -0.58 0.88 6.31
C ARG A 153 -1.77 0.04 6.75
N LEU A 154 -2.99 0.59 6.75
CA LEU A 154 -4.17 -0.21 7.10
C LEU A 154 -4.46 -1.28 6.04
N SER A 155 -4.30 -0.98 4.74
CA SER A 155 -4.49 -1.99 3.70
C SER A 155 -3.53 -3.17 3.86
N LEU A 156 -2.27 -2.91 4.20
CA LEU A 156 -1.28 -3.96 4.49
C LEU A 156 -1.63 -4.76 5.74
N ILE A 157 -2.07 -4.11 6.83
CA ILE A 157 -2.53 -4.81 8.05
C ILE A 157 -3.65 -5.80 7.70
N LEU A 158 -4.60 -5.41 6.86
CA LEU A 158 -5.72 -6.26 6.45
C LEU A 158 -5.26 -7.39 5.53
N CYS A 159 -4.52 -7.07 4.47
CA CYS A 159 -4.05 -8.06 3.50
C CYS A 159 -3.08 -9.08 4.10
N ARG A 160 -2.30 -8.70 5.13
CA ARG A 160 -1.35 -9.57 5.84
C ARG A 160 -1.96 -10.28 7.05
N GLN A 161 -3.25 -10.10 7.30
CA GLN A 161 -3.98 -10.69 8.44
C GLN A 161 -3.34 -10.34 9.80
N GLU A 162 -2.82 -9.12 9.95
CA GLU A 162 -2.04 -8.68 11.14
C GLU A 162 -2.92 -8.16 12.28
N LEU A 163 -4.25 -8.17 12.13
CA LEU A 163 -5.15 -7.74 13.19
C LEU A 163 -5.02 -8.65 14.41
N PRO A 164 -4.78 -8.09 15.61
CA PRO A 164 -4.59 -8.91 16.80
C PRO A 164 -5.91 -9.51 17.28
N GLU A 165 -5.83 -10.70 17.87
CA GLU A 165 -6.95 -11.35 18.54
C GLU A 165 -7.37 -10.61 19.83
N MET A 166 -8.45 -11.08 20.46
CA MET A 166 -8.92 -10.63 21.77
C MET A 166 -9.20 -9.11 21.83
N SER A 167 -9.70 -8.56 20.72
CA SER A 167 -10.17 -7.17 20.64
C SER A 167 -9.10 -6.11 20.92
N ARG A 168 -7.81 -6.48 20.84
CA ARG A 168 -6.70 -5.56 21.04
C ARG A 168 -6.66 -4.53 19.91
N ALA A 169 -6.22 -3.32 20.26
CA ALA A 169 -5.98 -2.27 19.28
C ALA A 169 -4.57 -2.41 18.70
N LEU A 170 -4.46 -2.15 17.39
CA LEU A 170 -3.21 -2.04 16.65
C LEU A 170 -3.11 -0.63 16.09
N GLU A 171 -1.96 0.01 16.25
CA GLU A 171 -1.71 1.31 15.66
C GLU A 171 -1.69 1.20 14.13
N ILE A 172 -2.50 2.03 13.48
CA ILE A 172 -2.42 2.22 12.03
C ILE A 172 -1.30 3.22 11.75
N TYR A 173 -1.43 4.44 12.28
CA TYR A 173 -0.54 5.54 11.94
C TYR A 173 -0.70 6.70 12.93
N THR A 174 0.39 7.44 13.15
CA THR A 174 0.40 8.73 13.84
C THR A 174 0.84 9.81 12.86
N GLY A 175 -0.08 10.73 12.55
CA GLY A 175 0.15 11.82 11.59
C GLY A 175 1.16 12.86 12.05
N ALA A 176 1.60 13.73 11.14
CA ALA A 176 2.54 14.80 11.47
C ALA A 176 1.93 15.87 12.41
N ASP A 177 0.60 15.89 12.53
CA ASP A 177 -0.17 16.67 13.50
C ASP A 177 -0.26 16.00 14.88
N GLY A 178 0.30 14.79 15.05
CA GLY A 178 0.25 14.00 16.26
C GLY A 178 -1.04 13.18 16.42
N GLN A 179 -1.96 13.23 15.46
CA GLN A 179 -3.18 12.43 15.51
C GLN A 179 -2.85 10.95 15.23
N ARG A 180 -3.01 10.14 16.27
CA ARG A 180 -2.91 8.68 16.21
C ARG A 180 -4.24 8.05 15.84
N TYR A 181 -4.18 7.00 15.04
CA TYR A 181 -5.31 6.13 14.69
C TYR A 181 -4.98 4.69 15.04
N ASP A 182 -5.91 4.01 15.69
CA ASP A 182 -5.83 2.59 16.01
C ASP A 182 -7.00 1.83 15.38
N VAL A 183 -6.74 0.61 14.88
CA VAL A 183 -7.76 -0.34 14.41
C VAL A 183 -7.93 -1.46 15.42
N ARG A 184 -9.15 -1.95 15.59
CA ARG A 184 -9.43 -3.17 16.36
C ARG A 184 -10.61 -3.92 15.78
N ARG A 185 -10.68 -5.21 16.09
CA ARG A 185 -11.85 -6.05 15.82
C ARG A 185 -12.49 -6.48 17.15
N PRO A 186 -13.63 -5.89 17.58
CA PRO A 186 -14.21 -6.15 18.90
C PRO A 186 -14.67 -7.59 19.12
N ALA A 187 -15.12 -8.28 18.07
CA ALA A 187 -15.55 -9.68 18.11
C ALA A 187 -14.97 -10.43 16.90
N PRO A 188 -14.66 -11.74 16.98
CA PRO A 188 -13.95 -12.50 15.94
C PRO A 188 -14.49 -12.32 14.51
N ASP A 189 -15.82 -12.26 14.36
CA ASP A 189 -16.52 -12.09 13.08
C ASP A 189 -17.30 -10.76 13.00
N GLY A 190 -17.02 -9.82 13.91
CA GLY A 190 -17.65 -8.51 13.93
C GLY A 190 -16.94 -7.49 13.03
N PRO A 191 -17.55 -6.32 12.81
CA PRO A 191 -16.94 -5.27 12.01
C PRO A 191 -15.66 -4.73 12.65
N LEU A 192 -14.73 -4.29 11.81
CA LEU A 192 -13.58 -3.50 12.22
C LEU A 192 -14.04 -2.13 12.67
N THR A 193 -13.32 -1.55 13.64
CA THR A 193 -13.51 -0.15 14.00
C THR A 193 -12.18 0.58 14.07
N VAL A 194 -12.20 1.88 13.76
CA VAL A 194 -11.04 2.77 13.81
C VAL A 194 -11.33 3.88 14.82
N THR A 195 -10.35 4.17 15.68
CA THR A 195 -10.42 5.26 16.67
C THR A 195 -9.25 6.23 16.49
N PRO A 196 -9.49 7.55 16.37
CA PRO A 196 -10.81 8.18 16.19
C PRO A 196 -11.41 7.81 14.83
N TRP A 197 -12.74 7.86 14.71
CA TRP A 197 -13.45 7.49 13.48
C TRP A 197 -13.27 8.56 12.39
N PRO A 198 -12.53 8.30 11.30
CA PRO A 198 -12.21 9.31 10.28
C PRO A 198 -13.19 9.35 9.12
N PHE A 199 -14.12 8.40 9.05
CA PHE A 199 -14.94 8.17 7.87
C PHE A 199 -16.26 8.93 7.91
N LYS A 200 -16.75 9.30 6.72
CA LYS A 200 -18.04 9.97 6.56
C LYS A 200 -19.22 9.05 6.86
N ALA A 201 -19.15 7.81 6.37
CA ALA A 201 -20.17 6.80 6.59
C ALA A 201 -20.07 6.23 8.00
N GLN A 202 -21.20 5.77 8.56
CA GLN A 202 -21.22 5.03 9.82
C GLN A 202 -20.75 3.58 9.65
N GLN A 203 -20.92 3.03 8.45
CA GLN A 203 -20.48 1.68 8.10
C GLN A 203 -20.23 1.57 6.59
N PHE A 204 -19.31 0.69 6.20
CA PHE A 204 -19.03 0.33 4.80
C PHE A 204 -18.30 -1.02 4.73
N THR A 205 -18.14 -1.54 3.52
CA THR A 205 -17.43 -2.79 3.26
C THR A 205 -16.21 -2.49 2.41
N LEU A 206 -15.09 -3.10 2.78
CA LEU A 206 -13.87 -3.14 1.99
C LEU A 206 -13.70 -4.54 1.40
N SER A 207 -13.12 -4.63 0.22
CA SER A 207 -12.85 -5.93 -0.39
C SER A 207 -11.57 -5.96 -1.22
N VAL A 208 -10.94 -7.13 -1.32
CA VAL A 208 -9.80 -7.37 -2.20
C VAL A 208 -9.86 -8.80 -2.73
N GLU A 209 -9.46 -9.00 -3.98
CA GLU A 209 -9.32 -10.32 -4.57
C GLU A 209 -7.98 -10.95 -4.17
N ALA A 210 -8.00 -12.24 -3.90
CA ALA A 210 -6.85 -13.06 -3.62
C ALA A 210 -6.88 -14.33 -4.47
N SER A 211 -5.72 -14.78 -4.94
CA SER A 211 -5.56 -16.04 -5.66
C SER A 211 -5.21 -17.16 -4.68
N LEU A 212 -5.86 -18.32 -4.81
CA LEU A 212 -5.63 -19.48 -3.95
C LEU A 212 -4.81 -20.55 -4.68
N LEU A 213 -3.66 -20.91 -4.10
CA LEU A 213 -2.77 -21.94 -4.64
C LEU A 213 -2.68 -23.13 -3.69
N ALA A 214 -3.16 -24.30 -4.13
CA ALA A 214 -2.97 -25.54 -3.37
C ALA A 214 -1.54 -26.08 -3.46
N GLN A 215 -0.85 -25.78 -4.56
CA GLN A 215 0.55 -26.16 -4.76
C GLN A 215 1.46 -25.33 -3.84
N LEU A 216 2.25 -26.02 -3.02
CA LEU A 216 3.08 -25.38 -2.00
C LEU A 216 4.44 -24.89 -2.52
N GLN A 217 4.96 -25.54 -3.55
CA GLN A 217 6.28 -25.29 -4.11
C GLN A 217 6.23 -25.23 -5.63
N PHE A 218 7.04 -24.35 -6.20
CA PHE A 218 7.18 -24.09 -7.62
C PHE A 218 8.66 -24.17 -7.99
N LYS A 219 8.93 -24.68 -9.17
CA LYS A 219 10.27 -24.81 -9.74
C LYS A 219 10.86 -23.45 -10.10
N ASP A 220 10.05 -22.59 -10.71
CA ASP A 220 10.46 -21.28 -11.23
C ASP A 220 9.27 -20.32 -11.30
N ASP A 221 9.57 -19.04 -11.57
CA ASP A 221 8.56 -18.00 -11.66
C ASP A 221 7.55 -18.25 -12.80
N THR A 222 7.93 -19.00 -13.83
CA THR A 222 7.04 -19.32 -14.94
C THR A 222 5.95 -20.30 -14.49
N GLU A 223 6.31 -21.32 -13.71
CA GLU A 223 5.36 -22.24 -13.11
C GLU A 223 4.43 -21.52 -12.12
N LEU A 224 4.98 -20.68 -11.23
CA LEU A 224 4.17 -19.89 -10.31
C LEU A 224 3.18 -18.97 -11.05
N ALA A 225 3.65 -18.26 -12.07
CA ALA A 225 2.80 -17.38 -12.86
C ALA A 225 1.70 -18.15 -13.61
N ALA A 226 1.99 -19.35 -14.10
CA ALA A 226 0.98 -20.21 -14.71
C ALA A 226 -0.08 -20.64 -13.68
N ALA A 227 0.35 -21.09 -12.50
CA ALA A 227 -0.56 -21.51 -11.44
C ALA A 227 -1.47 -20.36 -10.98
N LEU A 228 -0.95 -19.13 -10.84
CA LEU A 228 -1.76 -17.97 -10.47
C LEU A 228 -2.79 -17.55 -11.52
N ARG A 229 -2.48 -17.73 -12.81
CA ARG A 229 -3.46 -17.44 -13.89
C ARG A 229 -4.66 -18.37 -13.86
N GLU A 230 -4.48 -19.60 -13.38
CA GLU A 230 -5.52 -20.64 -13.31
C GLU A 230 -6.12 -20.76 -11.90
N ALA A 231 -5.54 -20.10 -10.91
CA ALA A 231 -5.94 -20.18 -9.52
C ALA A 231 -7.38 -19.71 -9.32
N PRO A 232 -8.18 -20.40 -8.50
CA PRO A 232 -9.44 -19.87 -8.00
C PRO A 232 -9.21 -18.52 -7.31
N ILE A 233 -10.13 -17.59 -7.54
CA ILE A 233 -10.14 -16.28 -6.88
C ILE A 233 -11.12 -16.31 -5.71
N GLU A 234 -10.65 -15.85 -4.56
CA GLU A 234 -11.44 -15.57 -3.37
C GLU A 234 -11.55 -14.05 -3.20
N THR A 235 -12.73 -13.56 -2.81
CA THR A 235 -12.89 -12.15 -2.39
C THR A 235 -12.88 -12.07 -0.87
N LEU A 236 -11.84 -11.44 -0.33
CA LEU A 236 -11.78 -11.10 1.08
C LEU A 236 -12.62 -9.86 1.34
N ASN A 237 -13.38 -9.87 2.42
CA ASN A 237 -14.29 -8.78 2.78
C ASN A 237 -14.12 -8.39 4.24
N TRP A 238 -14.16 -7.09 4.51
CA TRP A 238 -14.19 -6.54 5.86
C TRP A 238 -15.30 -5.53 5.98
N GLU A 239 -16.22 -5.75 6.92
CA GLU A 239 -17.11 -4.70 7.38
C GLU A 239 -16.35 -3.74 8.29
N VAL A 240 -16.56 -2.44 8.12
CA VAL A 240 -15.97 -1.39 8.95
C VAL A 240 -17.12 -0.54 9.48
N ALA A 241 -17.23 -0.40 10.80
CA ALA A 241 -18.33 0.32 11.44
C ALA A 241 -17.90 1.18 12.63
N LYS A 242 -18.60 2.31 12.79
CA LYS A 242 -18.47 3.16 13.96
C LYS A 242 -19.14 2.47 15.14
N LEU A 243 -18.41 2.32 16.25
CA LEU A 243 -18.96 1.83 17.52
C LEU A 243 -19.51 2.97 18.36
#